data_AF-X0WT88-F1
#
_entry.id   AF-X0WT88-F1
#
_cell.length_a   1.000
_cell.length_b   1.000
_cell.length_c   1.000
_cell.angle_alpha   90.00
_cell.angle_beta   90.00
_cell.angle_gamma   90.00
#
_symmetry.space_group_name_H-M   'P 1'
#
loop_
_entity.id
_entity.type
_entity.pdbx_description
1 polymer ?
#
loop_
_entity_poly.entity_id
_entity_poly.type
_entity_poly.pdbx_seq_one_letter_code
_entity_poly.pdbx_strand_id
1 'polypeptide(L)'
;YGASTIEHAERVTHVMRKTENEVAKLQASGFYVDVDMDERESFHTDIEEAKAEEAGFELSDDNRYTLYEIHVDTIIDGIDDENELAKPYIITIERGSNTVLGIRRNWVEEDELKLKRQHFVHYVYVPGFGFYGLGLINIIGGYARAGTSLIRQLVDAGTLSNLPGGLKSRDLRTKGDDSPIGPGEWRDVDVPSGSIRDHLIPLPYKEPSQTLVALLDKITMDGRRLGAIADMNISDMSANAPVGTTLALLERQLKPMAAIHA
;
A
#
# COMPACT_ATOMS: atom_id res chain seq x y z
N TYR A 1 0.97 -23.20 3.21
CA TYR A 1 0.00 -22.27 2.60
C TYR A 1 0.12 -22.40 1.09
N GLY A 2 -0.89 -22.96 0.42
CA GLY A 2 -0.78 -23.35 -1.00
C GLY A 2 -2.01 -23.05 -1.86
N ALA A 3 -3.04 -22.38 -1.32
CA ALA A 3 -4.20 -21.99 -2.10
C ALA A 3 -3.87 -20.76 -2.97
N SER A 4 -4.15 -20.85 -4.27
CA SER A 4 -4.00 -19.75 -5.23
C SER A 4 -5.18 -18.77 -5.19
N THR A 5 -6.37 -19.25 -4.82
CA THR A 5 -7.60 -18.47 -4.71
C THR A 5 -8.35 -18.79 -3.43
N ILE A 6 -9.20 -17.87 -2.98
CA ILE A 6 -10.06 -18.08 -1.80
C ILE A 6 -11.05 -19.24 -1.99
N GLU A 7 -11.45 -19.48 -3.24
CA GLU A 7 -12.41 -20.53 -3.59
C GLU A 7 -11.85 -21.93 -3.34
N HIS A 8 -10.55 -22.10 -3.58
CA HIS A 8 -9.84 -23.38 -3.46
C HIS A 8 -9.18 -23.54 -2.09
N ALA A 9 -9.37 -22.57 -1.17
CA ALA A 9 -8.83 -22.66 0.17
C ALA A 9 -9.64 -23.65 1.02
N GLU A 10 -8.95 -24.63 1.59
CA GLU A 10 -9.53 -25.64 2.51
C GLU A 10 -10.14 -24.99 3.75
N ARG A 11 -9.52 -23.91 4.24
CA ARG A 11 -9.98 -23.15 5.41
C ARG A 11 -9.88 -21.65 5.16
N VAL A 12 -10.98 -20.95 5.39
CA VAL A 12 -11.05 -19.47 5.36
C VAL A 12 -11.57 -19.00 6.70
N THR A 13 -10.83 -18.12 7.38
CA THR A 13 -11.24 -17.55 8.67
C THR A 13 -11.49 -16.06 8.49
N HIS A 14 -12.72 -15.63 8.76
CA HIS A 14 -13.09 -14.24 8.82
C HIS A 14 -12.98 -13.75 10.27
N VAL A 15 -12.13 -12.76 10.48
CA VAL A 15 -11.96 -12.10 11.78
C VAL A 15 -12.93 -10.93 11.87
N MET A 16 -13.87 -11.02 12.81
CA MET A 16 -14.87 -9.98 13.06
C MET A 16 -14.68 -9.40 14.46
N ARG A 17 -14.93 -8.09 14.60
CA ARG A 17 -14.99 -7.44 15.92
C ARG A 17 -16.43 -7.03 16.20
N LYS A 18 -17.01 -7.48 17.32
CA LYS A 18 -18.37 -7.16 17.75
C LYS A 18 -18.40 -6.56 19.14
N THR A 19 -19.28 -5.61 19.34
CA THR A 19 -19.59 -5.09 20.68
C THR A 19 -20.40 -6.12 21.47
N GLU A 20 -20.35 -6.03 22.80
CA GLU A 20 -21.13 -6.89 23.71
C GLU A 20 -22.62 -6.92 23.35
N ASN A 21 -23.23 -5.75 23.10
CA ASN A 21 -24.64 -5.67 22.74
C ASN A 21 -24.95 -6.37 21.40
N GLU A 22 -24.04 -6.35 20.43
CA GLU A 22 -24.23 -7.08 19.18
C GLU A 22 -24.18 -8.60 19.40
N VAL A 23 -23.29 -9.07 20.27
CA VAL A 23 -23.21 -10.49 20.60
C VAL A 23 -24.44 -10.93 21.40
N ALA A 24 -24.85 -10.16 22.42
CA ALA A 24 -26.04 -10.43 23.21
C ALA A 24 -27.32 -10.47 22.35
N LYS A 25 -27.45 -9.59 21.36
CA LYS A 25 -28.55 -9.64 20.39
C LYS A 25 -28.55 -10.93 19.56
N LEU A 26 -27.38 -11.40 19.16
CA LEU A 26 -27.23 -12.64 18.38
C LEU A 26 -27.46 -13.89 19.24
N GLN A 27 -27.12 -13.84 20.53
CA GLN A 27 -27.48 -14.88 21.51
C GLN A 27 -29.00 -14.90 21.74
N ALA A 28 -29.62 -13.74 21.94
CA ALA A 28 -31.06 -13.62 22.12
C ALA A 28 -31.87 -14.06 20.89
N SER A 29 -31.34 -13.89 19.68
CA SER A 29 -31.96 -14.41 18.45
C SER A 29 -31.74 -15.91 18.23
N GLY A 30 -30.99 -16.59 19.10
CA GLY A 30 -30.60 -17.99 18.95
C GLY A 30 -29.60 -18.25 17.82
N PHE A 31 -28.92 -17.21 17.33
CA PHE A 31 -27.88 -17.36 16.31
C PHE A 31 -26.56 -17.84 16.94
N TYR A 32 -26.25 -17.35 18.13
CA TYR A 32 -25.18 -17.85 18.98
C TYR A 32 -25.75 -18.54 20.22
N VAL A 33 -25.00 -19.48 20.76
CA VAL A 33 -25.31 -20.10 22.06
C VAL A 33 -25.21 -19.03 23.14
N ASP A 34 -26.19 -19.02 24.03
CA ASP A 34 -26.22 -18.18 25.22
C ASP A 34 -25.19 -18.70 26.22
N VAL A 35 -24.01 -18.07 26.22
CA VAL A 35 -22.87 -18.36 27.10
C VAL A 35 -22.35 -17.06 27.66
N ASP A 36 -21.96 -17.08 28.93
CA ASP A 36 -21.30 -15.95 29.55
C ASP A 36 -19.92 -15.78 28.92
N MET A 37 -19.63 -14.57 28.45
CA MET A 37 -18.39 -14.27 27.72
C MET A 37 -17.41 -13.61 28.68
N ASP A 38 -16.21 -14.18 28.78
CA ASP A 38 -15.12 -13.65 29.61
C ASP A 38 -14.64 -12.24 29.17
N GLU A 39 -13.62 -11.73 29.85
CA GLU A 39 -13.03 -10.43 29.56
C GLU A 39 -12.49 -10.33 28.13
N ARG A 40 -12.59 -9.11 27.58
CA ARG A 40 -12.30 -8.82 26.18
C ARG A 40 -10.80 -8.70 25.99
N GLU A 41 -10.23 -9.59 25.20
CA GLU A 41 -8.83 -9.46 24.79
C GLU A 41 -8.70 -8.58 23.55
N SER A 42 -7.94 -7.50 23.67
CA SER A 42 -7.53 -6.69 22.52
C SER A 42 -6.61 -7.52 21.62
N PHE A 43 -6.95 -7.61 20.34
CA PHE A 43 -6.11 -8.25 19.34
C PHE A 43 -5.65 -7.26 18.27
N HIS A 44 -4.34 -7.08 18.21
CA HIS A 44 -3.64 -6.38 17.14
C HIS A 44 -3.02 -7.40 16.19
N THR A 45 -3.23 -7.18 14.89
CA THR A 45 -2.59 -8.01 13.86
C THR A 45 -1.14 -7.55 13.62
N ASP A 46 -0.27 -8.47 13.21
CA ASP A 46 1.14 -8.16 12.86
C ASP A 46 1.26 -7.00 11.85
N ILE A 47 0.26 -6.85 10.96
CA ILE A 47 0.20 -5.78 9.96
C ILE A 47 -0.16 -4.43 10.60
N GLU A 48 -1.08 -4.41 11.57
CA GLU A 48 -1.42 -3.20 12.31
C GLU A 48 -0.24 -2.72 13.14
N GLU A 49 0.50 -3.63 13.78
CA GLU A 49 1.72 -3.34 14.53
C GLU A 49 2.81 -2.75 13.62
N ALA A 50 3.09 -3.41 12.49
CA ALA A 50 4.09 -2.91 11.54
C ALA A 50 3.73 -1.52 10.98
N LYS A 51 2.44 -1.24 10.72
CA LYS A 51 1.99 0.10 10.29
C LYS A 51 2.14 1.15 11.37
N ALA A 52 1.83 0.79 12.61
CA ALA A 52 1.95 1.69 13.76
C ALA A 52 3.42 2.06 14.02
N GLU A 53 4.33 1.08 13.92
CA GLU A 53 5.78 1.29 14.01
C GLU A 53 6.28 2.22 12.89
N GLU A 54 5.88 1.99 11.64
CA GLU A 54 6.29 2.83 10.50
C GLU A 54 5.77 4.28 10.62
N ALA A 55 4.55 4.45 11.12
CA ALA A 55 3.91 5.76 11.23
C ALA A 55 4.19 6.49 12.57
N GLY A 56 4.80 5.81 13.55
CA GLY A 56 5.19 6.36 14.84
C GLY A 56 4.03 6.67 15.78
N PHE A 57 2.95 5.89 15.74
CA PHE A 57 1.84 6.01 16.69
C PHE A 57 1.62 4.70 17.47
N GLU A 58 1.05 4.80 18.67
CA GLU A 58 0.68 3.62 19.47
C GLU A 58 -0.71 3.11 19.05
N LEU A 59 -0.88 1.79 19.04
CA LEU A 59 -2.17 1.16 18.78
C LEU A 59 -3.09 1.35 19.98
N SER A 60 -4.33 1.78 19.72
CA SER A 60 -5.37 1.83 20.75
C SER A 60 -5.98 0.46 20.93
N ASP A 61 -6.09 0.01 22.17
CA ASP A 61 -6.81 -1.22 22.49
C ASP A 61 -8.30 -1.07 22.16
N ASP A 62 -8.84 -2.14 21.58
CA ASP A 62 -10.22 -2.22 21.11
C ASP A 62 -11.04 -3.06 22.11
N ASN A 63 -12.04 -2.45 22.75
CA ASN A 63 -12.88 -3.09 23.78
C ASN A 63 -14.01 -3.95 23.18
N ARG A 64 -13.78 -4.57 22.02
CA ARG A 64 -14.75 -5.42 21.31
C ARG A 64 -14.31 -6.88 21.36
N TYR A 65 -15.28 -7.80 21.34
CA TYR A 65 -15.01 -9.22 21.20
C TYR A 65 -14.48 -9.53 19.80
N THR A 66 -13.42 -10.34 19.74
CA THR A 66 -12.87 -10.83 18.48
C THR A 66 -13.43 -12.22 18.18
N LEU A 67 -14.25 -12.31 17.14
CA LEU A 67 -14.88 -13.55 16.69
C LEU A 67 -14.18 -14.08 15.44
N TYR A 68 -13.93 -15.38 15.42
CA TYR A 68 -13.45 -16.12 14.27
C TYR A 68 -14.58 -16.92 13.66
N GLU A 69 -14.99 -16.52 12.47
CA GLU A 69 -15.89 -17.32 11.65
C GLU A 69 -15.06 -18.16 10.66
N ILE A 70 -14.96 -19.45 10.94
CA ILE A 70 -14.12 -20.40 10.24
C ILE A 70 -15.00 -21.19 9.26
N HIS A 71 -14.73 -21.02 7.98
CA HIS A 71 -15.32 -21.79 6.89
C HIS A 71 -14.36 -22.93 6.56
N VAL A 72 -14.76 -24.17 6.84
CA VAL A 72 -13.90 -25.35 6.71
C VAL A 72 -14.71 -26.57 6.28
N ASP A 73 -14.09 -27.44 5.48
CA ASP A 73 -14.66 -28.74 5.17
C ASP A 73 -14.24 -29.73 6.26
N THR A 74 -15.19 -30.20 7.07
CA THR A 74 -14.91 -31.09 8.21
C THR A 74 -16.03 -32.11 8.41
N ILE A 75 -15.73 -33.17 9.15
CA ILE A 75 -16.71 -34.15 9.66
C ILE A 75 -16.98 -33.79 11.12
N ILE A 76 -18.25 -33.76 11.52
CA ILE A 76 -18.63 -33.49 12.91
C ILE A 76 -19.16 -34.77 13.56
N ASP A 77 -18.45 -35.23 14.58
CA ASP A 77 -18.79 -36.42 15.35
C ASP A 77 -20.21 -36.30 15.95
N GLY A 78 -21.04 -37.31 15.68
CA GLY A 78 -22.42 -37.39 16.17
C GLY A 78 -23.48 -36.70 15.30
N ILE A 79 -23.07 -35.97 14.26
CA ILE A 79 -23.97 -35.42 13.23
C ILE A 79 -23.73 -36.11 11.89
N ASP A 80 -22.46 -36.29 11.54
CA ASP A 80 -22.04 -36.94 10.31
C ASP A 80 -21.59 -38.37 10.61
N ASP A 81 -21.78 -39.28 9.64
CA ASP A 81 -21.31 -40.66 9.77
C ASP A 81 -19.78 -40.72 9.55
N GLU A 82 -19.08 -41.55 10.33
CA GLU A 82 -17.60 -41.66 10.30
C GLU A 82 -17.01 -42.03 8.92
N ASN A 83 -17.83 -42.57 8.01
CA ASN A 83 -17.42 -42.99 6.66
C ASN A 83 -17.83 -41.99 5.55
N GLU A 84 -18.40 -40.83 5.90
CA GLU A 84 -18.78 -39.81 4.93
C GLU A 84 -17.61 -38.88 4.56
N LEU A 85 -17.72 -38.25 3.39
CA LEU A 85 -16.80 -37.18 2.98
C LEU A 85 -17.02 -35.94 3.85
N ALA A 86 -15.95 -35.18 4.08
CA ALA A 86 -16.01 -33.91 4.80
C ALA A 86 -16.98 -32.93 4.13
N LYS A 87 -17.84 -32.29 4.94
CA LYS A 87 -18.88 -31.36 4.48
C LYS A 87 -18.51 -29.92 4.85
N PRO A 88 -18.98 -28.92 4.10
CA PRO A 88 -18.59 -27.54 4.35
C PRO A 88 -19.37 -26.94 5.54
N TYR A 89 -18.68 -26.63 6.64
CA TYR A 89 -19.27 -26.03 7.85
C TYR A 89 -18.73 -24.62 8.11
N ILE A 90 -19.55 -23.83 8.81
CA ILE A 90 -19.16 -22.53 9.37
C ILE A 90 -19.16 -22.66 10.90
N ILE A 91 -17.99 -22.49 11.50
CA ILE A 91 -17.81 -22.56 12.96
C ILE A 91 -17.46 -21.15 13.44
N THR A 92 -18.23 -20.62 14.38
CA THR A 92 -17.93 -19.33 15.02
C THR A 92 -17.35 -19.57 16.41
N ILE A 93 -16.15 -19.04 16.64
CA ILE A 93 -15.42 -19.16 17.91
C ILE A 93 -15.10 -17.76 18.41
N GLU A 94 -15.22 -17.52 19.71
CA GLU A 94 -14.68 -16.33 20.34
C GLU A 94 -13.23 -16.56 20.74
N ARG A 95 -12.34 -15.63 20.39
CA ARG A 95 -10.89 -15.84 20.51
C ARG A 95 -10.39 -15.92 21.96
N GLY A 96 -10.81 -15.02 22.84
CA GLY A 96 -10.26 -14.92 24.21
C GLY A 96 -10.57 -16.16 25.05
N SER A 97 -11.82 -16.58 25.06
CA SER A 97 -12.32 -17.75 25.78
C SER A 97 -12.17 -19.07 25.01
N ASN A 98 -11.89 -19.03 23.70
CA ASN A 98 -11.95 -20.18 22.79
C ASN A 98 -13.31 -20.91 22.77
N THR A 99 -14.37 -20.22 23.17
CA THR A 99 -15.71 -20.81 23.23
C THR A 99 -16.34 -20.85 21.84
N VAL A 100 -16.90 -22.01 21.46
CA VAL A 100 -17.66 -22.16 20.21
C VAL A 100 -19.04 -21.55 20.40
N LEU A 101 -19.30 -20.44 19.69
CA LEU A 101 -20.57 -19.72 19.74
C LEU A 101 -21.63 -20.36 18.85
N GLY A 102 -21.25 -21.09 17.80
CA GLY A 102 -22.22 -21.75 16.94
C GLY A 102 -21.58 -22.48 15.77
N ILE A 103 -22.27 -23.52 15.30
CA ILE A 103 -21.89 -24.32 14.14
C ILE A 103 -23.07 -24.31 13.15
N ARG A 104 -22.78 -24.01 11.88
CA ARG A 104 -23.79 -23.90 10.82
C ARG A 104 -23.35 -24.67 9.58
N ARG A 105 -24.31 -25.24 8.86
CA ARG A 105 -24.10 -25.88 7.55
C ARG A 105 -23.86 -24.81 6.49
N ASN A 106 -22.85 -25.01 5.63
CA ASN A 106 -22.52 -24.09 4.53
C ASN A 106 -22.98 -24.59 3.16
N TRP A 107 -24.12 -25.26 3.10
CA TRP A 107 -24.77 -25.72 1.87
C TRP A 107 -26.28 -25.51 1.97
N VAL A 108 -26.99 -25.61 0.84
CA VAL A 108 -28.46 -25.55 0.84
C VAL A 108 -29.00 -26.91 1.27
N GLU A 109 -30.00 -26.95 2.15
CA GLU A 109 -30.53 -28.22 2.68
C GLU A 109 -31.05 -29.17 1.58
N GLU A 110 -31.54 -28.60 0.48
CA GLU A 110 -32.05 -29.33 -0.69
C GLU A 110 -30.94 -29.77 -1.68
N ASP A 111 -29.68 -29.37 -1.46
CA ASP A 111 -28.57 -29.73 -2.35
C ASP A 111 -28.01 -31.12 -2.02
N GLU A 112 -28.24 -32.07 -2.91
CA GLU A 112 -27.74 -33.45 -2.80
C GLU A 112 -26.20 -33.52 -2.77
N LEU A 113 -25.52 -32.62 -3.50
CA LEU A 113 -24.07 -32.59 -3.60
C LEU A 113 -23.40 -31.83 -2.44
N LYS A 114 -24.20 -31.17 -1.59
CA LYS A 114 -23.75 -30.40 -0.42
C LYS A 114 -22.61 -29.45 -0.78
N LEU A 115 -22.73 -28.72 -1.89
CA LEU A 115 -21.67 -27.87 -2.40
C LEU A 115 -21.45 -26.66 -1.46
N LYS A 116 -20.18 -26.31 -1.26
CA LYS A 116 -19.76 -25.17 -0.45
C LYS A 116 -20.30 -23.88 -1.03
N ARG A 117 -21.03 -23.11 -0.23
CA ARG A 117 -21.44 -21.75 -0.58
C ARG A 117 -20.30 -20.77 -0.34
N GLN A 118 -19.91 -20.03 -1.38
CA GLN A 118 -18.91 -18.97 -1.28
C GLN A 118 -19.57 -17.66 -0.83
N HIS A 119 -19.15 -17.17 0.34
CA HIS A 119 -19.60 -15.88 0.90
C HIS A 119 -18.60 -14.74 0.67
N PHE A 120 -17.40 -15.08 0.21
CA PHE A 120 -16.30 -14.12 0.04
C PHE A 120 -16.04 -13.86 -1.43
N VAL A 121 -15.83 -12.59 -1.76
CA VAL A 121 -15.37 -12.15 -3.07
C VAL A 121 -13.99 -11.56 -2.89
N HIS A 122 -13.01 -12.06 -3.65
CA HIS A 122 -11.64 -11.58 -3.60
C HIS A 122 -11.40 -10.58 -4.72
N TYR A 123 -11.36 -9.29 -4.38
CA TYR A 123 -11.05 -8.22 -5.34
C TYR A 123 -9.55 -8.01 -5.45
N VAL A 124 -8.99 -8.40 -6.58
CA VAL A 124 -7.57 -8.26 -6.90
C VAL A 124 -7.41 -7.24 -8.02
N TYR A 125 -6.41 -6.35 -7.90
CA TYR A 125 -6.09 -5.40 -8.97
C TYR A 125 -5.40 -6.07 -10.16
N VAL A 126 -4.31 -6.82 -9.91
CA VAL A 126 -3.68 -7.71 -10.91
C VAL A 126 -3.41 -9.06 -10.27
N PRO A 127 -3.84 -10.19 -10.88
CA PRO A 127 -3.55 -11.53 -10.37
C PRO A 127 -2.05 -11.73 -10.17
N GLY A 128 -1.64 -12.01 -8.93
CA GLY A 128 -0.24 -12.20 -8.54
C GLY A 128 0.13 -13.68 -8.42
N PHE A 129 1.37 -13.93 -7.98
CA PHE A 129 1.77 -15.28 -7.58
C PHE A 129 1.30 -15.56 -6.16
N GLY A 130 0.42 -16.54 -6.01
CA GLY A 130 -0.14 -16.96 -4.72
C GLY A 130 -1.48 -16.30 -4.40
N PHE A 131 -1.87 -16.32 -3.12
CA PHE A 131 -3.17 -15.81 -2.68
C PHE A 131 -3.30 -14.30 -2.82
N TYR A 132 -2.22 -13.53 -2.64
CA TYR A 132 -2.27 -12.07 -2.71
C TYR A 132 -2.10 -11.56 -4.13
N GLY A 133 -2.96 -10.61 -4.49
CA GLY A 133 -2.84 -9.84 -5.72
C GLY A 133 -1.74 -8.80 -5.70
N LEU A 134 -1.32 -8.33 -6.88
CA LEU A 134 -0.43 -7.18 -7.02
C LEU A 134 -1.26 -5.89 -7.08
N GLY A 135 -0.98 -4.95 -6.18
CA GLY A 135 -1.60 -3.64 -6.19
C GLY A 135 -0.91 -2.66 -7.14
N LEU A 136 -1.57 -1.54 -7.43
CA LEU A 136 -1.00 -0.45 -8.25
C LEU A 136 0.34 0.07 -7.69
N ILE A 137 0.46 0.12 -6.36
CA ILE A 137 1.68 0.56 -5.66
C ILE A 137 2.84 -0.41 -5.93
N ASN A 138 2.59 -1.71 -6.04
CA ASN A 138 3.64 -2.68 -6.36
C ASN A 138 4.16 -2.48 -7.80
N ILE A 139 3.30 -2.04 -8.71
CA ILE A 139 3.64 -1.82 -10.12
C ILE A 139 4.38 -0.48 -10.31
N ILE A 140 3.89 0.60 -9.70
CA ILE A 140 4.40 1.97 -9.92
C ILE A 140 5.45 2.38 -8.88
N GLY A 141 5.51 1.71 -7.73
CA GLY A 141 6.31 2.12 -6.57
C GLY A 141 7.80 2.30 -6.88
N GLY A 142 8.36 1.48 -7.79
CA GLY A 142 9.74 1.64 -8.26
C GLY A 142 9.98 2.98 -8.97
N TYR A 143 9.07 3.37 -9.87
CA TYR A 143 9.11 4.65 -10.57
C TYR A 143 8.92 5.83 -9.61
N ALA A 144 7.97 5.73 -8.68
CA ALA A 144 7.71 6.77 -7.69
C ALA A 144 8.94 6.99 -6.77
N ARG A 145 9.57 5.91 -6.31
CA ARG A 145 10.79 5.97 -5.48
C ARG A 145 11.95 6.61 -6.24
N ALA A 146 12.19 6.16 -7.47
CA ALA A 146 13.24 6.71 -8.33
C ALA A 146 13.01 8.19 -8.65
N GLY A 147 11.78 8.57 -9.04
CA GLY A 147 11.40 9.95 -9.31
C GLY A 147 11.59 10.84 -8.08
N THR A 148 11.16 10.39 -6.90
CA THR A 148 11.35 11.15 -5.65
C THR A 148 12.84 11.37 -5.34
N SER A 149 13.68 10.35 -5.55
CA SER A 149 15.13 10.48 -5.35
C SER A 149 15.75 11.51 -6.30
N LEU A 150 15.36 11.50 -7.59
CA LEU A 150 15.86 12.45 -8.58
C LEU A 150 15.40 13.88 -8.28
N ILE A 151 14.13 14.07 -7.90
CA ILE A 151 13.60 15.38 -7.50
C ILE A 151 14.41 15.95 -6.35
N ARG A 152 14.68 15.15 -5.30
CA ARG A 152 15.50 15.58 -4.16
C ARG A 152 16.89 16.02 -4.60
N GLN A 153 17.59 15.20 -5.40
CA GLN A 153 18.93 15.53 -5.90
C GLN A 153 18.95 16.82 -6.75
N LEU A 154 17.93 17.03 -7.59
CA LEU A 154 17.81 18.22 -8.43
C LEU A 154 17.53 19.49 -7.60
N VAL A 155 16.64 19.38 -6.61
CA VAL A 155 16.34 20.48 -5.68
C VAL A 155 17.58 20.83 -4.85
N ASP A 156 18.26 19.84 -4.29
CA ASP A 156 19.47 20.04 -3.49
C ASP A 156 20.59 20.68 -4.32
N ALA A 157 20.81 20.20 -5.55
CA ALA A 157 21.77 20.80 -6.47
C ALA A 157 21.41 22.26 -6.81
N GLY A 158 20.13 22.56 -6.99
CA GLY A 158 19.63 23.91 -7.26
C GLY A 158 19.87 24.85 -6.08
N THR A 159 19.56 24.40 -4.87
CA THR A 159 19.80 25.17 -3.64
C THR A 159 21.29 25.42 -3.42
N LEU A 160 22.14 24.41 -3.58
CA LEU A 160 23.59 24.54 -3.39
C LEU A 160 24.26 25.41 -4.47
N SER A 161 23.74 25.41 -5.70
CA SER A 161 24.23 26.27 -6.77
C SER A 161 23.82 27.74 -6.57
N ASN A 162 22.61 28.00 -6.07
CA ASN A 162 22.12 29.36 -5.82
C ASN A 162 22.69 29.99 -4.54
N LEU A 163 23.03 29.16 -3.55
CA LEU A 163 23.61 29.58 -2.28
C LEU A 163 24.95 28.84 -2.05
N PRO A 164 26.00 29.18 -2.82
CA PRO A 164 27.26 28.46 -2.76
C PRO A 164 27.97 28.71 -1.43
N GLY A 165 28.14 27.66 -0.65
CA GLY A 165 29.09 27.60 0.45
C GLY A 165 30.54 27.46 -0.01
N GLY A 166 31.50 27.78 0.86
CA GLY A 166 32.91 27.66 0.56
C GLY A 166 33.77 27.60 1.82
N LEU A 167 35.05 27.31 1.63
CA LEU A 167 36.04 27.34 2.69
C LEU A 167 36.69 28.71 2.74
N LYS A 168 36.79 29.26 3.95
CA LYS A 168 37.45 30.54 4.22
C LYS A 168 38.88 30.27 4.71
N SER A 169 39.87 30.86 4.02
CA SER A 169 41.25 30.79 4.46
C SER A 169 41.46 31.54 5.78
N ARG A 170 42.37 31.05 6.62
CA ARG A 170 42.65 31.60 7.96
C ARG A 170 43.13 33.07 7.93
N ASP A 171 43.72 33.49 6.80
CA ASP A 171 44.25 34.83 6.61
C ASP A 171 43.17 35.89 6.33
N LEU A 172 41.94 35.47 5.97
CA LEU A 172 40.81 36.37 5.80
C LEU A 172 40.19 36.72 7.15
N ARG A 173 40.70 37.77 7.80
CA ARG A 173 40.14 38.27 9.06
C ARG A 173 39.05 39.30 8.75
N THR A 174 37.80 38.90 8.94
CA THR A 174 36.67 39.83 8.97
C THR A 174 36.65 40.51 10.32
N LYS A 175 36.74 41.84 10.33
CA LYS A 175 36.74 42.64 11.56
C LYS A 175 35.36 43.28 11.68
N GLY A 176 34.49 42.73 12.53
CA GLY A 176 33.13 43.25 12.70
C GLY A 176 32.15 42.20 13.23
N ASP A 177 30.94 42.66 13.53
CA ASP A 177 29.77 41.87 13.93
C ASP A 177 29.31 40.94 12.78
N ASP A 178 28.88 39.72 13.10
CA ASP A 178 28.47 38.67 12.13
C ASP A 178 27.08 38.92 11.51
N SER A 179 26.54 40.13 11.66
CA SER A 179 25.27 40.53 11.06
C SER A 179 25.33 40.51 9.53
N PRO A 180 24.24 40.18 8.81
CA PRO A 180 24.20 40.28 7.35
C PRO A 180 24.46 41.71 6.86
N ILE A 181 25.22 41.87 5.77
CA ILE A 181 25.49 43.17 5.14
C ILE A 181 24.20 43.69 4.49
N GLY A 182 23.76 44.88 4.88
CA GLY A 182 22.58 45.52 4.31
C GLY A 182 22.80 46.11 2.90
N PRO A 183 21.74 46.41 2.14
CA PRO A 183 21.86 47.07 0.85
C PRO A 183 22.56 48.44 0.96
N GLY A 184 23.68 48.62 0.24
CA GLY A 184 24.48 49.85 0.27
C GLY A 184 25.45 49.98 1.44
N GLU A 185 25.56 48.96 2.31
CA GLU A 185 26.52 48.91 3.41
C GLU A 185 27.89 48.43 2.92
N TRP A 186 28.94 49.16 3.29
CA TRP A 186 30.33 48.78 3.05
C TRP A 186 30.96 48.32 4.36
N ARG A 187 31.65 47.19 4.33
CA ARG A 187 32.38 46.66 5.50
C ARG A 187 33.87 46.62 5.25
N ASP A 188 34.62 46.99 6.27
CA ASP A 188 36.07 46.92 6.26
C ASP A 188 36.51 45.46 6.30
N VAL A 189 37.36 45.07 5.35
CA VAL A 189 37.97 43.74 5.30
C VAL A 189 39.49 43.90 5.36
N ASP A 190 40.12 43.24 6.31
CA ASP A 190 41.57 43.27 6.52
C ASP A 190 42.21 42.15 5.70
N VAL A 191 42.48 42.44 4.41
CA VAL A 191 43.14 41.50 3.48
C VAL A 191 44.47 42.09 3.00
N PRO A 192 45.60 41.37 3.14
CA PRO A 192 46.89 41.86 2.68
C PRO A 192 46.96 41.82 1.15
N SER A 193 46.72 42.96 0.49
CA SER A 193 46.94 43.27 -0.95
C SER A 193 46.43 42.29 -2.02
N GLY A 194 45.83 41.17 -1.64
CA GLY A 194 45.21 40.16 -2.50
C GLY A 194 43.70 40.34 -2.59
N SER A 195 43.09 39.72 -3.59
CA SER A 195 41.64 39.81 -3.76
C SER A 195 40.96 38.95 -2.69
N ILE A 196 39.86 39.43 -2.09
CA ILE A 196 39.00 38.65 -1.16
C ILE A 196 38.63 37.29 -1.77
N ARG A 197 38.53 37.23 -3.10
CA ARG A 197 38.22 36.05 -3.89
C ARG A 197 39.28 34.95 -3.79
N ASP A 198 40.56 35.30 -3.65
CA ASP A 198 41.64 34.31 -3.52
C ASP A 198 41.61 33.60 -2.16
N HIS A 199 40.91 34.20 -1.18
CA HIS A 199 40.78 33.69 0.17
C HIS A 199 39.50 32.90 0.44
N LEU A 200 38.57 32.87 -0.53
CA LEU A 200 37.33 32.11 -0.50
C LEU A 200 37.41 31.00 -1.55
N ILE A 201 37.47 29.76 -1.10
CA ILE A 201 37.44 28.58 -1.98
C ILE A 201 36.00 28.10 -2.06
N PRO A 202 35.23 28.43 -3.12
CA PRO A 202 33.89 27.88 -3.27
C PRO A 202 33.97 26.37 -3.43
N LEU A 203 33.06 25.64 -2.79
CA LEU A 203 32.94 24.22 -3.05
C LEU A 203 32.45 24.03 -4.49
N PRO A 204 32.91 22.98 -5.21
CA PRO A 204 32.55 22.77 -6.61
C PRO A 204 31.12 22.20 -6.71
N TYR A 205 30.13 23.00 -6.35
CA TYR A 205 28.72 22.69 -6.62
C TYR A 205 28.46 22.81 -8.11
N LYS A 206 27.70 21.86 -8.64
CA LYS A 206 27.24 21.89 -10.03
C LYS A 206 25.78 22.27 -10.05
N GLU A 207 25.39 23.00 -11.08
CA GLU A 207 23.99 23.26 -11.39
C GLU A 207 23.22 21.93 -11.55
N PRO A 208 21.89 21.94 -11.34
CA PRO A 208 21.04 20.78 -11.60
C PRO A 208 21.32 20.16 -12.97
N SER A 209 21.69 18.88 -12.98
CA SER A 209 22.10 18.24 -14.22
C SER A 209 20.93 18.07 -15.19
N GLN A 210 21.07 18.57 -16.41
CA GLN A 210 20.09 18.38 -17.48
C GLN A 210 19.85 16.89 -17.81
N THR A 211 20.86 16.04 -17.62
CA THR A 211 20.69 14.59 -17.80
C THR A 211 19.80 13.96 -16.73
N LEU A 212 19.83 14.48 -15.50
CA LEU A 212 18.97 14.01 -14.41
C LEU A 212 17.53 14.48 -14.59
N VAL A 213 17.33 15.70 -15.12
CA VAL A 213 16.00 16.19 -15.51
C VAL A 213 15.43 15.32 -16.62
N ALA A 214 16.20 15.04 -17.67
CA ALA A 214 15.74 14.17 -18.77
C ALA A 214 15.41 12.75 -18.29
N LEU A 215 16.17 12.21 -17.32
CA LEU A 215 15.86 10.93 -16.71
C LEU A 215 14.58 10.97 -15.86
N LEU A 216 14.37 12.05 -15.09
CA LEU A 216 13.15 12.27 -14.30
C LEU A 216 11.91 12.33 -15.21
N ASP A 217 11.99 13.06 -16.32
CA ASP A 217 10.91 13.16 -17.29
C ASP A 217 10.60 11.80 -17.91
N LYS A 218 11.63 11.02 -18.28
CA LYS A 218 11.47 9.67 -18.81
C LYS A 218 10.79 8.73 -17.80
N ILE A 219 11.25 8.73 -16.55
CA ILE A 219 10.67 7.92 -15.46
C ILE A 219 9.21 8.31 -15.19
N THR A 220 8.92 9.60 -15.22
CA THR A 220 7.56 10.12 -15.02
C THR A 220 6.65 9.73 -16.18
N MET A 221 7.14 9.81 -17.41
CA MET A 221 6.39 9.40 -18.59
C MET A 221 6.16 7.88 -18.61
N ASP A 222 7.17 7.07 -18.32
CA ASP A 222 7.02 5.61 -18.25
C ASP A 222 6.07 5.19 -17.12
N GLY A 223 6.19 5.83 -15.94
CA GLY A 223 5.26 5.63 -14.82
C GLY A 223 3.82 6.03 -15.17
N ARG A 224 3.63 7.16 -15.85
CA ARG A 224 2.31 7.58 -16.36
C ARG A 224 1.76 6.59 -17.39
N ARG A 225 2.56 6.09 -18.32
CA ARG A 225 2.10 5.11 -19.32
C ARG A 225 1.67 3.78 -18.70
N LEU A 226 2.34 3.36 -17.62
CA LEU A 226 1.95 2.17 -16.87
C LEU A 226 0.69 2.40 -16.02
N GLY A 227 0.52 3.59 -15.42
CA GLY A 227 -0.69 3.92 -14.65
C GLY A 227 -1.90 4.31 -15.50
N ALA A 228 -1.67 4.90 -16.66
CA ALA A 228 -2.69 5.45 -17.57
C ALA A 228 -3.00 4.51 -18.74
N ILE A 229 -3.13 3.21 -18.46
CA ILE A 229 -3.90 2.35 -19.37
C ILE A 229 -5.36 2.85 -19.47
N ALA A 230 -5.83 3.69 -18.53
CA ALA A 230 -7.14 4.33 -18.54
C ALA A 230 -7.23 5.70 -19.26
N ASP A 231 -6.11 6.38 -19.55
CA ASP A 231 -6.12 7.78 -20.03
C ASP A 231 -5.30 7.96 -21.33
N MET A 232 -5.40 6.99 -22.23
CA MET A 232 -4.81 7.13 -23.57
C MET A 232 -5.74 7.96 -24.45
N ASN A 233 -5.26 9.13 -24.90
CA ASN A 233 -5.89 10.04 -25.85
C ASN A 233 -6.54 9.31 -27.04
N ILE A 234 -7.80 8.93 -26.90
CA ILE A 234 -8.70 8.59 -28.02
C ILE A 234 -8.94 9.85 -28.88
N SER A 235 -8.65 11.04 -28.34
CA SER A 235 -8.87 12.34 -28.94
C SER A 235 -7.90 12.75 -30.06
N ASP A 236 -6.74 12.09 -30.22
CA ASP A 236 -5.74 12.45 -31.24
C ASP A 236 -5.78 11.53 -32.49
N MET A 237 -6.83 10.73 -32.66
CA MET A 237 -7.05 10.00 -33.90
C MET A 237 -7.54 10.97 -34.98
N SER A 238 -6.64 11.31 -35.91
CA SER A 238 -6.99 12.04 -37.12
C SER A 238 -8.22 11.39 -37.76
N ALA A 239 -9.26 12.18 -38.04
CA ALA A 239 -10.52 11.75 -38.65
C ALA A 239 -10.36 11.05 -40.02
N ASN A 240 -9.13 10.94 -40.54
CA ASN A 240 -8.77 10.30 -41.80
C ASN A 240 -8.06 8.94 -41.65
N ALA A 241 -7.93 8.38 -40.44
CA ALA A 241 -7.33 7.05 -40.27
C ALA A 241 -8.27 5.93 -40.78
N PRO A 242 -7.81 4.98 -41.63
CA PRO A 242 -8.63 3.88 -42.12
C PRO A 242 -9.22 3.03 -40.99
N VAL A 243 -10.51 2.65 -41.09
CA VAL A 243 -11.28 1.93 -40.06
C VAL A 243 -10.59 0.64 -39.58
N GLY A 244 -9.87 -0.06 -40.46
CA GLY A 244 -9.11 -1.26 -40.09
C GLY A 244 -7.90 -0.97 -39.19
N THR A 245 -7.23 0.17 -39.40
CA THR A 245 -6.07 0.58 -38.58
C THR A 245 -6.51 1.13 -37.22
N THR A 246 -7.66 1.82 -37.15
CA THR A 246 -8.22 2.29 -35.89
C THR A 246 -8.73 1.10 -35.05
N LEU A 247 -9.39 0.11 -35.65
CA LEU A 247 -9.82 -1.10 -34.95
C LEU A 247 -8.63 -1.93 -34.43
N ALA A 248 -7.57 -2.09 -35.23
CA ALA A 248 -6.36 -2.80 -34.79
C ALA A 248 -5.62 -2.07 -33.66
N LEU A 249 -5.61 -0.74 -33.67
CA LEU A 249 -5.05 0.06 -32.59
C LEU A 249 -5.90 -0.05 -31.31
N LEU A 250 -7.23 0.00 -31.43
CA LEU A 250 -8.16 -0.20 -30.32
C LEU A 250 -8.02 -1.60 -29.71
N GLU A 251 -7.95 -2.66 -30.51
CA GLU A 251 -7.77 -4.03 -30.01
C GLU A 251 -6.43 -4.21 -29.29
N ARG A 252 -5.35 -3.61 -29.81
CA ARG A 252 -4.03 -3.62 -29.13
C ARG A 252 -4.05 -2.85 -27.82
N GLN A 253 -4.84 -1.78 -27.72
CA GLN A 253 -4.98 -0.95 -26.52
C GLN A 253 -5.91 -1.58 -25.47
N LEU A 254 -6.91 -2.34 -25.90
CA LEU A 254 -7.83 -3.05 -25.01
C LEU A 254 -7.21 -4.33 -24.43
N LYS A 255 -6.20 -4.94 -25.07
CA LYS A 255 -5.53 -6.15 -24.56
C LYS A 255 -4.95 -5.98 -23.13
N PRO A 256 -4.23 -4.89 -22.80
CA PRO A 256 -3.78 -4.63 -21.43
C PRO A 256 -4.93 -4.37 -20.44
N MET A 257 -6.01 -3.67 -20.84
CA MET A 257 -7.17 -3.43 -19.97
C MET A 257 -7.96 -4.71 -19.70
N ALA A 258 -8.16 -5.54 -20.72
CA ALA A 258 -8.81 -6.84 -20.58
C ALA A 258 -8.02 -7.76 -19.65
N ALA A 259 -6.68 -7.68 -19.62
CA ALA A 259 -5.86 -8.44 -18.69
C ALA A 259 -5.97 -7.96 -17.22
N ILE A 260 -6.48 -6.74 -16.98
CA ILE A 260 -6.73 -6.19 -15.64
C ILE A 260 -8.19 -6.43 -15.21
N HIS A 261 -9.10 -6.54 -16.17
CA HIS A 261 -10.54 -6.72 -15.93
C HIS A 261 -11.01 -8.19 -16.03
N ALA A 262 -10.12 -9.13 -16.39
CA ALA A 262 -10.40 -10.56 -16.51
C ALA A 262 -9.99 -11.35 -15.27
#